data_AF-M5FVA3-F1
#
_entry.id   AF-M5FVA3-F1
#
_cell.length_a   1.000
_cell.length_b   1.000
_cell.length_c   1.000
_cell.angle_alpha   90.00
_cell.angle_beta   90.00
_cell.angle_gamma   90.00
#
_symmetry.space_group_name_H-M   'P 1'
#
loop_
_entity.id
_entity.type
_entity.pdbx_description
1 polymer ?
#
loop_
_entity_poly.entity_id
_entity_poly.type
_entity_poly.pdbx_seq_one_letter_code
_entity_poly.pdbx_strand_id
1 'polypeptide(L)' 'MSKNKSKWPKVVPVVFWAQQISIHSATGMSHFYMAHKIYPLLPMDIIEATWLALPPDQLLSHADLVAFCT' A
#
# COMPACT_ATOMS: atom_id res chain seq x y z
N MET A 1 -13.97 -9.71 21.83
CA MET A 1 -12.98 -10.19 20.83
C MET A 1 -12.13 -11.29 21.44
N SER A 2 -12.28 -12.54 20.97
CA SER A 2 -11.43 -13.65 21.41
C SER A 2 -9.96 -13.37 21.03
N LYS A 3 -9.07 -13.26 22.04
CA LYS A 3 -7.64 -12.97 21.88
C LYS A 3 -6.89 -14.22 21.41
N ASN A 4 -7.15 -14.66 20.17
CA ASN A 4 -6.45 -15.80 19.61
C ASN A 4 -5.03 -15.42 19.20
N LYS A 5 -4.06 -15.66 20.09
CA LYS A 5 -2.66 -15.26 19.90
C LYS A 5 -1.96 -15.98 18.73
N SER A 6 -2.50 -17.11 18.26
CA SER A 6 -1.93 -17.87 17.14
C SER A 6 -1.87 -17.10 15.81
N LYS A 7 -2.65 -16.03 15.68
CA LYS A 7 -2.67 -15.20 14.47
C LYS A 7 -1.52 -14.19 14.40
N TRP A 8 -0.87 -13.88 15.53
CA TRP A 8 0.18 -12.85 15.58
C TRP A 8 1.29 -13.05 14.56
N PRO A 9 1.90 -14.25 14.41
CA PRO A 9 2.96 -14.45 13.43
C PRO A 9 2.55 -14.07 11.99
N LYS A 10 1.27 -14.17 11.64
CA LYS A 10 0.75 -13.81 10.31
C LYS A 10 0.58 -12.30 10.13
N VAL A 11 0.27 -11.56 11.20
CA VAL A 11 -0.05 -10.12 11.13
C VAL A 11 1.12 -9.22 11.54
N VAL A 12 2.09 -9.74 12.28
CA VAL A 12 3.25 -8.98 12.78
C VAL A 12 3.99 -8.22 11.66
N PRO A 13 4.29 -8.82 10.49
CA PRO A 13 4.95 -8.08 9.41
C PRO A 13 4.14 -6.87 8.93
N VAL A 14 2.81 -7.03 8.81
CA VAL A 14 1.90 -5.97 8.37
C VAL A 14 1.79 -4.85 9.40
N VAL A 15 1.79 -5.20 10.69
CA VAL A 15 1.78 -4.22 11.78
C VAL A 15 3.06 -3.38 11.79
N PHE A 16 4.23 -4.03 11.66
CA PHE A 16 5.49 -3.28 11.58
C PHE A 16 5.56 -2.39 10.35
N TRP A 17 5.07 -2.87 9.21
CA TRP A 17 4.96 -2.04 8.01
C TRP A 17 4.10 -0.80 8.28
N ALA A 18 2.86 -0.99 8.79
CA ALA A 18 1.95 0.10 9.12
C ALA A 18 2.59 1.12 10.09
N GLN A 19 3.32 0.64 11.10
CA GLN A 19 4.02 1.49 12.06
C GLN A 19 5.15 2.32 11.41
N GLN A 20 5.86 1.77 10.42
CA GLN A 20 6.94 2.47 9.72
C GLN A 20 6.44 3.56 8.77
N ILE A 21 5.32 3.31 8.08
CA ILE A 21 4.75 4.24 7.09
C ILE A 21 3.86 5.33 7.72
N SER A 22 3.33 5.10 8.92
CA SER A 22 2.45 6.06 9.60
C SER A 22 3.24 7.29 10.07
N ILE A 23 2.61 8.46 9.95
CA ILE A 23 3.19 9.71 10.43
C ILE A 23 3.24 9.68 11.97
N HIS A 24 4.43 9.96 12.52
CA HIS A 24 4.61 10.06 13.96
C HIS A 24 4.30 11.48 14.44
N SER A 25 3.49 11.63 15.49
CA SER A 25 2.99 12.94 15.95
C SER A 25 4.08 13.91 16.38
N ALA A 26 5.17 13.41 16.96
CA ALA A 26 6.26 14.26 17.43
C ALA A 26 7.17 14.80 16.31
N THR A 27 7.29 14.08 15.19
CA THR A 27 8.20 14.45 14.09
C THR A 27 7.45 14.99 12.87
N GLY A 28 6.12 14.80 12.81
CA GLY A 28 5.32 15.13 11.62
C GLY A 28 5.68 14.28 10.39
N MET A 29 6.50 13.25 10.55
CA MET A 29 7.01 12.41 9.45
C MET A 29 6.91 10.93 9.81
N SER A 30 6.86 10.07 8.78
CA SER A 30 6.96 8.63 8.98
C SER A 30 8.41 8.21 9.23
N HIS A 31 8.61 7.14 10.00
CA HIS A 31 9.93 6.56 10.21
C HIS A 31 10.57 6.11 8.89
N PHE A 32 9.76 5.57 7.97
CA PHE A 32 10.22 5.19 6.64
C PHE A 32 10.83 6.38 5.89
N TYR A 33 10.13 7.53 5.87
CA TYR A 33 10.62 8.74 5.24
C TYR A 33 11.88 9.28 5.93
N MET A 34 11.94 9.24 7.25
CA MET A 34 13.13 9.69 7.98
C MET A 34 14.38 8.86 7.63
N ALA A 35 14.22 7.54 7.47
CA ALA A 35 15.32 6.62 7.17
C ALA A 35 15.76 6.66 5.70
N HIS A 36 14.82 6.72 4.75
CA HIS A 36 15.12 6.57 3.33
C HIS A 36 14.98 7.88 2.53
N LYS A 37 14.41 8.93 3.12
CA LYS A 37 14.11 10.22 2.47
C LYS A 37 13.21 10.12 1.24
N ILE A 38 12.48 9.01 1.12
CA ILE A 38 11.48 8.75 0.08
C ILE A 38 10.12 8.48 0.71
N TYR A 39 9.04 8.86 0.02
CA TYR A 39 7.69 8.54 0.46
C TYR A 39 7.39 7.06 0.18
N PRO A 40 6.84 6.31 1.15
CA PRO A 40 6.45 4.92 0.92
C PRO A 40 5.27 4.88 -0.05
N LEU A 41 5.31 3.99 -1.05
CA LEU A 41 4.15 3.68 -1.88
C LEU A 41 3.14 2.90 -1.05
N LEU A 42 1.99 3.51 -0.78
CA LEU A 42 0.90 2.87 -0.06
C LEU A 42 0.07 2.03 -1.03
N PRO A 43 -0.55 0.93 -0.55
CA PRO A 43 -1.55 0.21 -1.34
C PRO A 43 -2.69 1.12 -1.84
N MET A 44 -3.00 2.18 -1.11
CA MET A 44 -4.02 3.16 -1.49
C MET A 44 -3.58 4.01 -2.69
N ASP A 45 -2.29 4.37 -2.76
CA ASP A 45 -1.72 5.11 -3.90
C ASP A 45 -1.84 4.30 -5.21
N ILE A 46 -1.72 2.96 -5.12
CA ILE A 46 -1.89 2.05 -6.26
C ILE A 46 -3.35 1.98 -6.71
N ILE A 47 -4.28 1.92 -5.75
CA ILE A 47 -5.72 1.88 -6.06
C ILE A 47 -6.15 3.20 -6.71
N GLU A 48 -5.72 4.34 -6.17
CA GLU A 48 -6.05 5.65 -6.74
C GLU A 48 -5.48 5.79 -8.17
N ALA A 49 -4.24 5.36 -8.40
CA ALA A 49 -3.66 5.33 -9.75
C ALA A 49 -4.48 4.48 -10.74
N THR A 50 -5.14 3.43 -10.25
CA THR A 50 -6.04 2.58 -11.06
C THR A 50 -7.31 3.34 -11.47
N TRP A 51 -7.84 4.22 -10.62
CA TRP A 51 -9.01 5.04 -10.93
C TRP A 51 -8.68 6.29 -11.76
N LEU A 52 -7.41 6.71 -11.78
CA LEU A 52 -6.93 7.80 -12.64
C LEU A 52 -6.71 7.35 -14.09
N ALA A 53 -6.56 6.05 -14.33
CA ALA A 53 -6.52 5.50 -15.69
C ALA A 53 -7.92 5.51 -16.31
N LEU A 54 -8.01 5.88 -17.59
CA LEU A 54 -9.28 5.83 -18.32
C LEU A 54 -9.76 4.36 -18.34
N PRO A 55 -11.00 4.05 -17.96
CA PRO A 55 -11.49 2.69 -18.04
C PRO A 55 -11.49 2.23 -19.51
N PRO A 56 -11.09 0.98 -19.81
CA PRO A 56 -11.12 0.48 -21.17
C PRO A 56 -12.57 0.35 -21.66
N ASP A 57 -12.80 0.77 -22.90
CA ASP A 57 -14.13 0.73 -23.54
C ASP A 57 -14.64 -0.69 -23.79
N GLN A 58 -13.78 -1.70 -23.66
CA GLN A 58 -14.05 -3.10 -23.94
C GLN A 58 -13.44 -4.01 -22.86
N LEU A 59 -14.00 -5.22 -22.74
CA LEU A 59 -13.45 -6.25 -21.85
C LEU A 59 -12.09 -6.72 -22.41
N LEU A 60 -11.01 -6.29 -21.75
CA LEU A 60 -9.65 -6.64 -22.14
C LEU A 60 -9.23 -7.98 -21.51
N SER A 61 -8.39 -8.74 -22.22
CA SER A 61 -7.71 -9.89 -21.62
C SER A 61 -6.67 -9.41 -20.60
N HIS A 62 -6.20 -10.29 -19.71
CA HIS A 62 -5.18 -9.92 -18.72
C HIS A 62 -3.90 -9.38 -19.37
N ALA A 63 -3.51 -9.90 -20.54
CA ALA A 63 -2.34 -9.41 -21.27
C ALA A 63 -2.57 -8.00 -21.82
N ASP A 64 -3.76 -7.74 -22.38
CA ASP A 64 -4.11 -6.45 -22.97
C ASP A 64 -4.30 -5.37 -21.88
N LEU A 65 -4.80 -5.74 -20.70
CA LEU A 65 -4.91 -4.85 -19.54
C LEU A 65 -3.53 -4.34 -19.07
N VAL A 66 -2.53 -5.23 -19.01
CA VAL A 66 -1.17 -4.84 -18.60
C VAL A 66 -0.55 -3.90 -19.65
N ALA A 67 -0.75 -4.19 -20.94
CA ALA A 67 -0.26 -3.34 -22.03
C ALA A 67 -0.97 -1.98 -22.13
N PHE A 68 -2.24 -1.90 -21.71
CA PHE A 68 -3.01 -0.64 -21.69
C PHE A 68 -2.48 0.36 -20.65
N CYS A 69 -1.92 -0.13 -19.55
CA CYS A 69 -1.41 0.71 -18.45
C CYS A 69 0.06 1.15 -18.63
N THR A 70 0.76 0.68 -19.66
CA THR A 70 2.19 0.99 -19.94
C THR A 70 2.35 1.87 -21.16
#